data_AF-A0A538TXG4-F1
#
_entry.id   AF-A0A538TXG4-F1
#
_cell.length_a   1.000
_cell.length_b   1.000
_cell.length_c   1.000
_cell.angle_alpha   90.00
_cell.angle_beta   90.00
_cell.angle_gamma   90.00
#
_symmetry.space_group_name_H-M   'P 1'
#
loop_
_entity.id
_entity.type
_entity.pdbx_description
1 polymer ?
#
loop_
_entity_poly.entity_id
_entity_poly.type
_entity_poly.pdbx_seq_one_letter_code
_entity_poly.pdbx_strand_id
1 'polypeptide(L)' 'MAVSAKLERPIQPANRFERRRRRNRQALIDAAIDLFQQHGIRGAKIEEICARADVAPRTFFNHFETR' A
#
# COMPACT_ATOMS: atom_id res chain seq x y z
N MET A 1 -2.78 25.28 -38.27
CA MET A 1 -3.49 25.54 -36.99
C MET A 1 -3.60 24.21 -36.25
N ALA A 2 -2.76 24.00 -35.25
CA ALA A 2 -2.75 22.78 -34.45
C ALA A 2 -3.88 22.86 -33.41
N VAL A 3 -4.84 21.94 -33.52
CA VAL A 3 -5.92 21.78 -32.54
C VAL A 3 -5.34 21.05 -31.33
N SER A 4 -5.07 21.80 -30.26
CA SER A 4 -4.65 21.26 -28.97
C SER A 4 -5.80 20.51 -28.31
N ALA A 5 -5.93 19.22 -28.64
CA ALA A 5 -6.77 18.30 -27.90
C ALA A 5 -6.13 18.04 -26.53
N LYS A 6 -6.80 18.57 -25.50
CA LYS A 6 -6.49 18.39 -24.08
C LYS A 6 -6.43 16.90 -23.76
N LEU A 7 -5.35 16.49 -23.11
CA LEU A 7 -5.01 15.12 -22.75
C LEU A 7 -6.09 14.49 -21.84
N GLU A 8 -7.11 13.88 -22.40
CA GLU A 8 -7.99 12.96 -21.67
C GLU A 8 -7.13 11.75 -21.29
N ARG A 9 -6.69 11.70 -20.03
CA ARG A 9 -6.07 10.48 -19.48
C ARG A 9 -7.15 9.41 -19.48
N PRO A 10 -7.05 8.33 -20.28
CA PRO A 10 -8.03 7.27 -20.20
C PRO A 10 -8.00 6.72 -18.77
N ILE A 11 -9.19 6.61 -18.17
CA ILE A 11 -9.43 5.83 -16.94
C ILE A 11 -9.13 4.37 -17.27
N GLN A 12 -7.84 4.02 -17.23
CA GLN A 12 -7.38 2.65 -17.34
C GLN A 12 -8.06 1.87 -16.21
N PRO A 13 -8.78 0.76 -16.49
CA PRO A 13 -9.37 -0.06 -15.44
C PRO A 13 -8.25 -0.47 -14.50
N ALA A 14 -8.34 -0.02 -13.23
CA ALA A 14 -7.25 -0.02 -12.24
C ALA A 14 -6.28 -1.17 -12.49
N ASN A 15 -5.07 -0.82 -12.96
CA ASN A 15 -4.13 -1.77 -13.53
C ASN A 15 -3.93 -2.93 -12.52
N ARG A 16 -3.73 -4.19 -12.94
CA ARG A 16 -3.61 -5.33 -11.99
C ARG A 16 -2.65 -5.02 -10.83
N PHE A 17 -1.59 -4.27 -11.15
CA PHE A 17 -0.65 -3.70 -10.22
C PHE A 17 -1.27 -2.78 -9.16
N GLU A 18 -2.11 -1.82 -9.54
CA GLU A 18 -2.81 -0.92 -8.62
C GLU A 18 -3.76 -1.67 -7.69
N ARG A 19 -4.48 -2.67 -8.21
CA ARG A 19 -5.33 -3.53 -7.36
C ARG A 19 -4.51 -4.30 -6.33
N ARG A 20 -3.37 -4.85 -6.74
CA ARG A 20 -2.44 -5.54 -5.84
C ARG A 20 -1.85 -4.59 -4.79
N ARG A 21 -1.45 -3.39 -5.21
CA ARG A 21 -0.97 -2.32 -4.31
C ARG A 21 -2.01 -1.96 -3.26
N ARG A 22 -3.28 -1.77 -3.65
CA ARG A 22 -4.37 -1.46 -2.72
C ARG A 22 -4.61 -2.60 -1.73
N ARG A 23 -4.63 -3.86 -2.21
CA ARG A 23 -4.79 -5.04 -1.35
C ARG A 23 -3.66 -5.16 -0.33
N ASN A 24 -2.40 -5.04 -0.78
CA ASN A 24 -1.24 -5.09 0.10
C ASN A 24 -1.29 -3.96 1.14
N ARG A 25 -1.68 -2.75 0.73
CA ARG A 25 -1.84 -1.62 1.66
C ARG A 25 -2.90 -1.90 2.72
N GLN A 26 -4.04 -2.48 2.34
CA GLN A 26 -5.08 -2.83 3.29
C GLN A 26 -4.62 -3.91 4.26
N ALA A 27 -3.99 -4.99 3.75
CA ALA A 27 -3.45 -6.07 4.58
C ALA A 27 -2.42 -5.56 5.61
N LEU A 28 -1.57 -4.60 5.23
CA LEU A 28 -0.61 -3.97 6.14
C LEU A 28 -1.29 -3.14 7.24
N ILE A 29 -2.39 -2.44 6.92
CA ILE A 29 -3.16 -1.66 7.90
C ILE A 29 -3.86 -2.60 8.88
N ASP A 30 -4.53 -3.62 8.37
CA ASP A 30 -5.26 -4.59 9.19
C ASP A 30 -4.30 -5.32 10.14
N ALA A 31 -3.16 -5.79 9.62
CA ALA A 31 -2.11 -6.42 10.42
C ALA A 31 -1.52 -5.47 11.48
N ALA A 32 -1.37 -4.18 11.16
CA ALA A 32 -0.89 -3.19 12.12
C ALA A 32 -1.90 -2.96 13.25
N ILE A 33 -3.19 -2.82 12.92
CA ILE A 33 -4.27 -2.66 13.90
C ILE A 33 -4.29 -3.87 14.86
N ASP A 34 -4.26 -5.09 14.32
CA ASP A 34 -4.27 -6.31 15.13
C ASP A 34 -3.05 -6.39 16.06
N LEU A 35 -1.87 -6.06 15.53
CA LEU A 35 -0.63 -6.06 16.31
C LEU A 35 -0.67 -5.00 17.43
N PHE A 36 -1.18 -3.81 17.13
CA PHE A 36 -1.34 -2.74 18.11
C PHE A 36 -2.34 -3.10 19.20
N GLN A 37 -3.43 -3.81 18.88
CA GLN A 37 -4.38 -4.29 19.87
C GLN A 37 -3.76 -5.35 20.80
N GLN A 38 -2.91 -6.23 20.26
CA GLN A 38 -2.31 -7.34 21.01
C GLN A 38 -1.14 -6.92 21.91
N HIS A 39 -0.25 -6.06 21.41
CA HIS A 39 1.03 -5.75 22.06
C HIS A 39 1.20 -4.28 22.44
N GLY A 40 0.22 -3.43 22.11
CA GLY A 40 0.34 -1.98 22.22
C GLY A 40 1.32 -1.39 21.20
N ILE A 41 1.31 -0.06 21.08
CA ILE A 41 2.08 0.68 20.07
C ILE A 41 3.59 0.46 20.20
N ARG A 42 4.11 0.30 21.43
CA ARG A 42 5.55 0.16 21.69
C ARG A 42 6.10 -1.24 21.37
N GLY A 43 5.25 -2.26 21.37
CA GLY A 43 5.65 -3.64 21.08
C GLY A 43 5.61 -3.97 19.59
N ALA A 44 4.92 -3.16 18.78
CA ALA A 44 4.67 -3.45 17.39
C ALA A 44 5.87 -3.11 16.48
N LYS A 45 6.46 -4.13 15.86
CA LYS A 45 7.54 -3.96 14.88
C LYS A 45 7.03 -4.03 13.45
N ILE A 46 7.60 -3.21 12.57
CA ILE A 46 7.27 -3.21 11.13
C ILE A 46 7.47 -4.59 10.50
N GLU A 47 8.51 -5.32 10.93
CA GLU A 47 8.79 -6.69 10.48
C GLU A 47 7.65 -7.66 10.80
N GLU A 48 7.03 -7.55 11.98
CA GLU A 48 5.92 -8.40 12.40
C GLU A 48 4.63 -8.05 11.65
N ILE A 49 4.41 -6.77 11.37
CA ILE A 49 3.29 -6.29 10.54
C ILE A 49 3.44 -6.86 9.12
N CYS A 50 4.64 -6.74 8.54
CA CYS A 50 4.97 -7.26 7.22
C CYS A 50 4.80 -8.79 7.15
N ALA A 51 5.28 -9.51 8.16
CA ALA A 51 5.12 -10.95 8.27
C ALA A 51 3.65 -11.38 8.37
N ARG A 52 2.83 -10.69 9.18
CA ARG A 52 1.38 -10.95 9.29
C ARG A 52 0.62 -10.64 8.01
N ALA A 53 1.01 -9.60 7.29
CA ALA A 53 0.35 -9.18 6.06
C ALA A 53 0.77 -9.98 4.80
N ASP A 54 1.72 -10.91 4.92
CA ASP A 54 2.39 -11.59 3.79
C ASP A 54 2.95 -10.59 2.75
N VAL A 55 3.59 -9.53 3.26
CA VAL A 55 4.20 -8.48 2.43
C VAL A 55 5.68 -8.37 2.78
N ALA A 56 6.53 -8.39 1.74
CA ALA A 56 7.95 -8.14 1.93
C ALA A 56 8.21 -6.72 2.50
N PRO A 57 9.14 -6.54 3.47
CA PRO A 57 9.45 -5.24 4.03
C PRO A 57 9.81 -4.18 2.98
N ARG A 58 10.50 -4.57 1.90
CA ARG A 58 10.81 -3.69 0.76
C ARG A 58 9.54 -3.12 0.12
N THR A 59 8.47 -3.90 0.02
CA THR A 59 7.18 -3.45 -0.51
C THR A 59 6.46 -2.50 0.45
N PHE A 60 6.63 -2.68 1.76
CA PHE A 60 6.16 -1.73 2.77
C PHE A 60 6.83 -0.36 2.60
N PHE A 61 8.16 -0.31 2.59
CA PHE A 61 8.89 0.95 2.40
C PHE A 61 8.53 1.63 1.07
N ASN A 62 8.43 0.88 -0.02
CA ASN A 62 7.96 1.41 -1.32
C ASN A 62 6.52 2.00 -1.29
N HIS A 63 5.68 1.61 -0.31
CA HIS A 63 4.31 2.10 -0.19
C HIS A 63 4.16 3.25 0.79
N PHE A 64 4.99 3.31 1.84
CA PHE A 64 4.86 4.28 2.92
C PHE A 64 6.00 5.34 2.99
N GLU A 65 7.10 5.19 2.24
CA GLU A 65 8.20 6.20 2.18
C GLU A 65 8.01 7.27 1.09
N THR A 66 6.83 7.41 0.50
CA THR A 66 6.59 8.61 -0.31
C THR A 66 6.43 9.80 0.65
N ARG A 67 7.49 10.61 0.72
CA ARG A 67 7.65 11.83 1.52
C ARG A 67 6.37 12.65 1.70
#